data_AF-A0A8S4QJK3-F1
#
_entry.id   AF-A0A8S4QJK3-F1
#
_cell.length_a   1.000
_cell.length_b   1.000
_cell.length_c   1.000
_cell.angle_alpha   90.00
_cell.angle_beta   90.00
_cell.angle_gamma   90.00
#
_symmetry.space_group_name_H-M   'P 1'
#
loop_
_entity.id
_entity.type
_entity.pdbx_description
1 polymer ?
#
loop_
_entity_poly.entity_id
_entity_poly.type
_entity_poly.pdbx_seq_one_letter_code
_entity_poly.pdbx_strand_id
1 'polypeptide(L)'
;ELNSKWTSLQQLTSERAAQLGSAHEVQRFHRDVDETKDWIAEKEAALATDDLGRDLRSVQTLQRKHEGLERDLAALGDKIRQLDDTANRLMSTHGDSADATYSKQREINEAWQQLQARANARKEKLL
;
A
#
# COMPACT_ATOMS: atom_id res chain seq x y z
N GLU A 1 -45.37 -9.91 -22.39
CA GLU A 1 -44.40 -10.91 -21.86
C GLU A 1 -43.00 -10.81 -22.43
N LEU A 2 -42.79 -10.70 -23.75
CA LEU A 2 -41.43 -10.60 -24.30
C LEU A 2 -40.70 -9.33 -23.84
N ASN A 3 -41.39 -8.18 -23.88
CA ASN A 3 -40.81 -6.90 -23.46
C ASN A 3 -40.44 -6.89 -21.96
N SER A 4 -41.26 -7.50 -21.11
CA SER A 4 -40.97 -7.61 -19.67
C SER A 4 -39.80 -8.55 -19.38
N LYS A 5 -39.70 -9.68 -20.10
CA LYS A 5 -38.54 -10.59 -20.00
C LYS A 5 -37.27 -9.92 -20.48
N TRP A 6 -37.34 -9.13 -21.55
CA TRP A 6 -36.21 -8.34 -22.06
C TRP A 6 -35.73 -7.29 -21.04
N THR A 7 -36.64 -6.49 -20.49
CA THR A 7 -36.31 -5.50 -19.45
C THR A 7 -35.69 -6.14 -18.22
N SER A 8 -36.23 -7.27 -17.76
CA SER A 8 -35.67 -8.00 -16.61
C SER A 8 -34.25 -8.52 -16.90
N LEU A 9 -34.01 -9.06 -18.10
CA LEU A 9 -32.67 -9.51 -18.51
C LEU A 9 -31.67 -8.34 -18.56
N GLN A 10 -32.09 -7.17 -19.05
CA GLN A 10 -31.25 -5.96 -19.06
C GLN A 10 -30.89 -5.52 -17.63
N GLN A 11 -31.85 -5.52 -16.70
CA GLN A 11 -31.60 -5.19 -15.29
C GLN A 11 -30.61 -6.17 -14.65
N LEU A 12 -30.86 -7.48 -14.77
CA LEU A 12 -29.97 -8.53 -14.26
C LEU A 12 -28.55 -8.43 -14.82
N THR A 13 -28.42 -8.13 -16.12
CA THR A 13 -27.11 -7.97 -16.76
C THR A 13 -26.39 -6.74 -16.21
N SER A 14 -27.11 -5.63 -16.02
CA SER A 14 -26.54 -4.39 -15.48
C SER A 14 -26.11 -4.55 -14.02
N GLU A 15 -26.92 -5.22 -13.20
CA GLU A 15 -26.58 -5.53 -11.80
C GLU A 15 -25.34 -6.40 -11.72
N ARG A 16 -25.26 -7.45 -12.55
CA ARG A 16 -24.10 -8.34 -12.58
C ARG A 16 -22.84 -7.63 -13.04
N ALA A 17 -22.94 -6.72 -14.01
CA ALA A 17 -21.81 -5.90 -14.44
C ALA A 17 -21.32 -4.97 -13.31
N ALA A 18 -22.23 -4.37 -12.56
CA ALA A 18 -21.89 -3.53 -11.40
C ALA A 18 -21.20 -4.33 -10.29
N GLN A 19 -21.71 -5.53 -9.97
CA GLN A 19 -21.11 -6.43 -8.98
C GLN A 19 -19.70 -6.87 -9.38
N LEU A 20 -19.49 -7.23 -10.66
CA LEU A 20 -18.17 -7.60 -11.17
C LEU A 20 -17.19 -6.42 -11.11
N GLY A 21 -17.64 -5.21 -11.46
CA GLY A 21 -16.83 -4.00 -11.35
C GLY A 21 -16.41 -3.70 -9.92
N SER A 22 -17.35 -3.81 -8.98
CA SER A 22 -17.11 -3.66 -7.54
C SER A 22 -16.09 -4.68 -7.03
N ALA A 23 -16.29 -5.96 -7.31
CA ALA A 23 -15.38 -7.02 -6.87
C ALA A 23 -13.97 -6.83 -7.46
N HIS A 24 -13.86 -6.45 -8.73
CA HIS A 24 -12.57 -6.17 -9.36
C HIS A 24 -11.82 -5.03 -8.66
N GLU A 25 -12.54 -3.99 -8.23
CA GLU A 25 -11.94 -2.84 -7.55
C GLU A 25 -11.35 -3.20 -6.19
N VAL A 26 -12.10 -3.96 -5.39
CA VAL A 26 -11.64 -4.45 -4.08
C VAL A 26 -10.42 -5.37 -4.24
N GLN A 27 -10.44 -6.28 -5.22
CA GLN A 27 -9.32 -7.17 -5.49
C GLN A 27 -8.06 -6.41 -5.92
N ARG A 28 -8.22 -5.38 -6.76
CA ARG A 28 -7.10 -4.52 -7.14
C ARG A 28 -6.49 -3.82 -5.92
N PHE A 29 -7.31 -3.27 -5.04
CA PHE A 29 -6.83 -2.66 -3.79
C PHE A 29 -6.07 -3.67 -2.93
N HIS A 30 -6.60 -4.89 -2.76
CA HIS A 30 -5.90 -5.93 -1.99
C HIS A 30 -4.51 -6.23 -2.55
N ARG A 31 -4.41 -6.36 -3.88
CA ARG A 31 -3.14 -6.58 -4.56
C ARG A 31 -2.17 -5.42 -4.36
N ASP A 32 -2.64 -4.17 -4.54
CA ASP A 32 -1.78 -2.99 -4.39
C ASP A 32 -1.28 -2.84 -2.93
N VAL A 33 -2.08 -3.24 -1.93
CA VAL A 33 -1.66 -3.32 -0.53
C VAL A 33 -0.58 -4.37 -0.34
N ASP A 34 -0.77 -5.57 -0.86
CA ASP A 34 0.17 -6.68 -0.69
C ASP A 34 1.52 -6.37 -1.36
N GLU A 35 1.52 -5.82 -2.58
CA GLU A 35 2.73 -5.35 -3.27
C GLU A 35 3.46 -4.26 -2.46
N THR A 36 2.72 -3.34 -1.85
CA THR A 36 3.33 -2.26 -1.05
C THR A 36 3.88 -2.80 0.28
N LYS A 37 3.25 -3.80 0.88
CA LYS A 37 3.78 -4.50 2.07
C LYS A 37 5.09 -5.22 1.78
N ASP A 38 5.18 -5.91 0.64
CA ASP A 38 6.42 -6.57 0.22
C ASP A 38 7.54 -5.54 0.03
N TRP A 39 7.22 -4.38 -0.56
CA TRP A 39 8.17 -3.29 -0.71
C TRP A 39 8.63 -2.72 0.64
N ILE A 40 7.71 -2.56 1.62
CA ILE A 40 8.06 -2.16 2.99
C ILE A 40 9.01 -3.18 3.62
N ALA A 41 8.70 -4.48 3.50
CA ALA A 41 9.53 -5.55 4.07
C ALA A 41 10.95 -5.57 3.46
N GLU A 42 11.07 -5.33 2.15
CA GLU A 42 12.37 -5.16 1.48
C GLU A 42 13.17 -3.99 2.07
N LYS A 43 12.52 -2.83 2.30
CA LYS A 43 13.19 -1.67 2.91
C LYS A 43 13.56 -1.92 4.37
N GLU A 44 12.72 -2.62 5.13
CA GLU A 44 13.07 -3.03 6.49
C GLU A 44 14.30 -3.94 6.52
N ALA A 45 14.37 -4.92 5.62
CA ALA A 45 15.53 -5.79 5.48
C ALA A 45 16.78 -4.97 5.13
N ALA A 46 16.70 -4.08 4.14
CA ALA A 46 17.81 -3.21 3.74
C ALA A 46 18.30 -2.29 4.88
N LEU A 47 17.40 -1.85 5.77
CA LEU A 47 17.76 -1.09 6.96
C LEU A 47 18.47 -1.94 8.02
N ALA A 48 18.16 -3.23 8.11
CA ALA A 48 18.76 -4.15 9.08
C ALA A 48 20.16 -4.64 8.67
N THR A 49 20.43 -4.82 7.39
CA THR A 49 21.70 -5.41 6.89
C THR A 49 22.86 -4.44 6.76
N ASP A 50 22.65 -3.13 6.92
CA ASP A 50 23.69 -2.12 6.64
C ASP A 50 24.67 -2.00 7.82
N ASP A 51 25.61 -2.94 7.85
CA ASP A 51 26.77 -2.97 8.73
C ASP A 51 27.71 -1.79 8.42
N LEU A 52 28.01 -0.99 9.45
CA LEU A 52 28.73 0.28 9.35
C LEU A 52 30.20 0.04 8.99
N GLY A 53 30.53 0.05 7.68
CA GLY A 53 31.90 -0.07 7.19
C GLY A 53 32.84 1.03 7.72
N ARG A 54 33.99 0.63 8.26
CA ARG A 54 34.89 1.41 9.14
C ARG A 54 35.77 2.51 8.50
N ASP A 55 35.73 2.75 7.19
CA ASP A 55 36.73 3.60 6.51
C ASP A 55 36.11 4.81 5.79
N LEU A 56 36.79 5.97 5.72
CA LEU A 56 36.30 7.25 5.16
C LEU A 56 35.61 7.19 3.76
N ARG A 57 35.98 6.22 2.91
CA ARG A 57 35.29 5.95 1.62
C ARG A 57 33.83 5.48 1.82
N SER A 58 33.54 4.92 3.00
CA SER A 58 32.21 4.50 3.44
C SER A 58 31.28 5.69 3.66
N VAL A 59 31.77 6.88 3.99
CA VAL A 59 30.91 8.05 4.31
C VAL A 59 30.16 8.55 3.08
N GLN A 60 30.83 8.73 1.94
CA GLN A 60 30.15 9.13 0.69
C GLN A 60 29.17 8.06 0.20
N THR A 61 29.53 6.78 0.36
CA THR A 61 28.62 5.66 0.06
C THR A 61 27.41 5.64 0.99
N LEU A 62 27.62 5.89 2.28
CA LEU A 62 26.58 5.96 3.30
C LEU A 62 25.63 7.13 3.03
N GLN A 63 26.16 8.29 2.64
CA GLN A 63 25.37 9.47 2.30
C GLN A 63 24.48 9.22 1.08
N ARG A 64 25.02 8.65 -0.01
CA ARG A 64 24.22 8.28 -1.19
C ARG A 64 23.16 7.23 -0.86
N LYS A 65 23.48 6.26 0.01
CA LYS A 65 22.50 5.28 0.49
C LYS A 65 21.39 5.93 1.30
N HIS A 66 21.73 6.89 2.16
CA HIS A 66 20.75 7.63 2.96
C HIS A 66 19.82 8.45 2.06
N GLU A 67 20.35 9.18 1.07
CA GLU A 67 19.54 9.91 0.08
C GLU A 67 18.65 8.97 -0.77
N GLY A 68 19.13 7.75 -1.06
CA GLY A 68 18.33 6.71 -1.71
C GLY A 68 17.16 6.27 -0.84
N LEU A 69 17.43 5.95 0.43
CA LEU A 69 16.43 5.56 1.40
C LEU A 69 15.38 6.67 1.61
N GLU A 70 15.79 7.93 1.77
CA GLU A 70 14.85 9.04 1.97
C GLU A 70 13.91 9.21 0.76
N ARG A 71 14.41 9.04 -0.46
CA ARG A 71 13.57 9.04 -1.67
C ARG A 71 12.59 7.86 -1.71
N ASP A 72 13.06 6.67 -1.35
CA ASP A 72 12.21 5.47 -1.30
C ASP A 72 11.10 5.62 -0.25
N LEU A 73 11.44 6.17 0.93
CA LEU A 73 10.47 6.46 1.99
C LEU A 73 9.44 7.52 1.55
N ALA A 74 9.87 8.56 0.82
CA ALA A 74 8.94 9.55 0.28
C ALA A 74 7.94 8.90 -0.70
N ALA A 75 8.43 8.07 -1.64
CA ALA A 75 7.59 7.38 -2.60
C ALA A 75 6.64 6.36 -1.94
N LEU A 76 7.11 5.63 -0.91
CA LEU A 76 6.27 4.76 -0.09
C LEU A 76 5.17 5.57 0.62
N GLY A 77 5.52 6.70 1.25
CA GLY A 77 4.54 7.56 1.91
C GLY A 77 3.45 8.08 0.97
N ASP A 78 3.80 8.41 -0.27
CA ASP A 78 2.83 8.81 -1.30
C ASP A 78 1.90 7.65 -1.68
N LYS A 79 2.46 6.45 -1.85
CA LYS A 79 1.70 5.24 -2.17
C LYS A 79 0.74 4.86 -1.04
N ILE A 80 1.17 4.95 0.22
CA ILE A 80 0.32 4.69 1.40
C ILE A 80 -0.86 5.65 1.43
N ARG A 81 -0.63 6.95 1.21
CA ARG A 81 -1.72 7.94 1.15
C ARG A 81 -2.75 7.62 0.05
N GLN A 82 -2.28 7.22 -1.13
CA GLN A 82 -3.18 6.80 -2.21
C GLN A 82 -4.00 5.54 -1.86
N LEU A 83 -3.38 4.59 -1.15
CA LEU A 83 -4.06 3.39 -0.66
C LEU A 83 -5.09 3.74 0.41
N ASP A 84 -4.80 4.69 1.30
CA ASP A 84 -5.76 5.17 2.30
C ASP A 84 -6.99 5.83 1.64
N ASP A 85 -6.78 6.71 0.66
CA ASP A 85 -7.88 7.32 -0.09
C ASP A 85 -8.73 6.28 -0.81
N THR A 86 -8.07 5.27 -1.38
CA THR A 86 -8.76 4.15 -2.04
C THR A 86 -9.55 3.32 -1.03
N ALA A 87 -8.96 2.97 0.12
CA ALA A 87 -9.61 2.21 1.18
C ALA A 87 -10.85 2.95 1.70
N ASN A 88 -10.73 4.25 2.01
CA ASN A 88 -11.85 5.08 2.49
C ASN A 88 -13.01 5.11 1.49
N ARG A 89 -12.69 5.23 0.20
CA ARG A 89 -13.70 5.19 -0.86
C ARG A 89 -14.36 3.81 -0.95
N LEU A 90 -13.58 2.72 -0.95
CA LEU A 90 -14.09 1.36 -1.03
C LEU A 90 -14.98 1.00 0.18
N MET A 91 -14.61 1.41 1.39
CA MET A 91 -15.42 1.23 2.58
C MET A 91 -16.76 1.98 2.48
N SER A 92 -16.78 3.13 1.81
CA SER A 92 -17.99 3.93 1.60
C SER A 92 -18.88 3.38 0.49
N THR A 93 -18.30 2.79 -0.57
CA THR A 93 -19.05 2.32 -1.76
C THR A 93 -19.41 0.84 -1.70
N HIS A 94 -18.65 0.03 -0.97
CA HIS A 94 -18.76 -1.43 -0.94
C HIS A 94 -18.82 -1.97 0.49
N GLY A 95 -19.95 -1.72 1.17
CA GLY A 95 -20.15 -2.07 2.59
C GLY A 95 -19.80 -3.51 2.94
N ASP A 96 -20.14 -4.48 2.08
CA ASP A 96 -19.86 -5.91 2.31
C ASP A 96 -18.36 -6.23 2.43
N SER A 97 -17.49 -5.37 1.88
CA SER A 97 -16.02 -5.52 1.91
C SER A 97 -15.33 -4.51 2.84
N ALA A 98 -16.10 -3.67 3.54
CA ALA A 98 -15.57 -2.56 4.32
C ALA A 98 -14.65 -3.04 5.46
N ASP A 99 -15.06 -4.06 6.21
CA ASP A 99 -14.27 -4.60 7.33
C ASP A 99 -12.93 -5.18 6.86
N ALA A 100 -12.94 -5.93 5.76
CA ALA A 100 -11.72 -6.50 5.17
C ALA A 100 -10.79 -5.41 4.64
N THR A 101 -11.36 -4.40 3.99
CA THR A 101 -10.63 -3.22 3.48
C THR A 101 -9.98 -2.46 4.63
N TYR A 102 -10.72 -2.22 5.72
CA TYR A 102 -10.22 -1.56 6.92
C TYR A 102 -9.08 -2.33 7.58
N SER A 103 -9.20 -3.66 7.73
CA SER A 103 -8.13 -4.49 8.30
C SER A 103 -6.84 -4.35 7.50
N LYS A 104 -6.92 -4.49 6.17
CA LYS A 104 -5.76 -4.34 5.28
C LYS A 104 -5.15 -2.95 5.33
N GLN A 105 -5.98 -1.90 5.34
CA GLN A 105 -5.54 -0.51 5.49
C GLN A 105 -4.79 -0.31 6.81
N ARG A 106 -5.31 -0.86 7.91
CA ARG A 106 -4.67 -0.75 9.21
C ARG A 106 -3.31 -1.46 9.23
N GLU A 107 -3.25 -2.69 8.73
CA GLU A 107 -2.01 -3.48 8.71
C GLU A 107 -0.88 -2.79 7.92
N ILE A 108 -1.18 -2.22 6.75
CA ILE A 108 -0.16 -1.53 5.96
C ILE A 108 0.30 -0.23 6.62
N ASN A 109 -0.61 0.50 7.27
CA ASN A 109 -0.27 1.69 8.05
C ASN A 109 0.61 1.37 9.27
N GLU A 110 0.33 0.28 9.97
CA GLU A 110 1.17 -0.19 11.08
C GLU A 110 2.58 -0.58 10.61
N ALA A 111 2.69 -1.29 9.47
CA ALA A 111 3.98 -1.61 8.86
C ALA A 111 4.75 -0.35 8.44
N TRP A 112 4.05 0.62 7.84
CA TRP A 112 4.64 1.90 7.45
C TRP A 112 5.18 2.69 8.65
N GLN A 113 4.43 2.77 9.75
CA GLN A 113 4.87 3.43 10.98
C GLN A 113 6.12 2.77 11.58
N GLN A 114 6.20 1.43 11.56
CA GLN A 114 7.37 0.69 12.03
C GLN A 114 8.61 1.00 11.18
N LEU A 115 8.46 1.02 9.86
CA LEU A 115 9.54 1.37 8.93
C LEU A 115 10.03 2.81 9.18
N GLN A 116 9.12 3.78 9.33
CA GLN A 116 9.47 5.17 9.65
C GLN A 116 10.24 5.28 10.97
N ALA A 117 9.79 4.58 12.02
CA ALA A 117 10.46 4.58 13.32
C ALA A 117 11.90 4.03 13.21
N ARG A 118 12.09 2.93 12.48
CA ARG A 118 13.43 2.35 12.23
C ARG A 118 14.32 3.29 11.43
N ALA A 119 13.78 3.92 10.38
CA ALA A 119 14.51 4.88 9.57
C ALA A 119 14.96 6.10 10.39
N ASN A 120 14.09 6.64 11.24
CA ASN A 120 14.42 7.75 12.13
C ASN A 120 15.48 7.36 13.17
N ALA A 121 15.35 6.20 13.81
CA ALA A 121 16.34 5.70 14.76
C ALA A 121 17.73 5.50 14.12
N ARG A 122 17.78 5.10 12.84
CA ARG A 122 19.04 5.05 12.08
C ARG A 122 19.60 6.44 11.82
N LYS A 123 18.76 7.40 11.44
CA LYS A 123 19.18 8.79 11.19
C LYS A 123 19.82 9.41 12.43
N GLU A 124 19.23 9.21 13.61
CA GLU A 124 19.79 9.69 14.89
C GLU A 124 21.16 9.07 15.23
N LYS A 125 21.41 7.81 14.87
CA LYS A 125 22.72 7.15 15.09
C LYS A 125 23.82 7.62 14.13
N LEU A 126 23.47 8.24 13.02
CA LEU A 126 24.39 8.68 11.98
C LEU A 126 24.74 10.18 12.07
N LEU A 127 24.03 10.92 12.92
CA LEU A 127 24.29 12.33 13.28
C LEU A 127 25.24 12.41 14.48
#